data_AF-A0A1Q3REW8-F1
#
_entry.id   AF-A0A1Q3REW8-F1
#
_cell.length_a   1.000
_cell.length_b   1.000
_cell.length_c   1.000
_cell.angle_alpha   90.00
_cell.angle_beta   90.00
_cell.angle_gamma   90.00
#
_symmetry.space_group_name_H-M   'P 1'
#
loop_
_entity.id
_entity.type
_entity.pdbx_description
1 polymer ?
#
loop_
_entity_poly.entity_id
_entity_poly.type
_entity_poly.pdbx_seq_one_letter_code
_entity_poly.pdbx_strand_id
1 'polypeptide(L)'
;MKIKVLVTVALLFILFSTIGCSRSDRVISKTLDTEETSETQYYEETPSEEMAIVQQLVKDEMRVFDVEEHHEVLLAEIQKLDRGLSEADLKLAVEDIVKARMDSYFYTRIESILSKYNPYYGPDDVETLFNNTSRTALYDLIVLYEVTFLKNQ
;
A
#
# COMPACT_ATOMS: atom_id res chain seq x y z
N MET A 1 48.76 25.16 -26.02
CA MET A 1 49.38 24.17 -26.93
C MET A 1 49.28 22.81 -26.26
N LYS A 2 48.56 21.85 -26.87
CA LYS A 2 48.34 20.50 -26.33
C LYS A 2 49.49 19.61 -26.78
N ILE A 3 50.19 18.96 -25.85
CA ILE A 3 51.01 17.77 -26.15
C ILE A 3 50.74 16.75 -25.06
N LYS A 4 49.99 15.71 -25.43
CA LYS A 4 49.91 14.43 -24.74
C LYS A 4 51.14 13.63 -25.15
N VAL A 5 51.92 13.10 -24.21
CA VAL A 5 52.60 11.80 -24.39
C VAL A 5 52.62 11.08 -23.04
N LEU A 6 51.97 9.93 -23.06
CA LEU A 6 51.90 8.90 -22.03
C LEU A 6 53.15 8.01 -22.16
N VAL A 7 53.39 7.16 -21.16
CA VAL A 7 54.27 5.95 -21.11
C VAL A 7 55.48 6.14 -20.19
N THR A 8 55.90 5.25 -19.29
CA THR A 8 55.38 4.12 -18.49
C THR A 8 56.57 3.74 -17.58
N VAL A 9 56.30 2.98 -16.52
CA VAL A 9 57.19 2.03 -15.82
C VAL A 9 57.88 2.50 -14.54
N ALA A 10 57.50 1.77 -13.50
CA ALA A 10 57.95 1.74 -12.12
C ALA A 10 59.40 1.26 -11.93
N LEU A 11 60.00 1.64 -10.79
CA LEU A 11 60.80 0.78 -9.90
C LEU A 11 61.20 1.67 -8.69
N LEU A 12 60.76 1.44 -7.44
CA LEU A 12 61.17 0.43 -6.45
C LEU A 12 62.15 1.00 -5.39
N PHE A 13 62.08 0.45 -4.16
CA PHE A 13 62.92 0.61 -2.94
C PHE A 13 62.14 1.17 -1.72
N ILE A 14 61.40 0.36 -0.95
CA ILE A 14 61.77 -0.67 0.06
C ILE A 14 62.15 -0.05 1.44
N LEU A 15 61.60 -0.68 2.50
CA LEU A 15 62.02 -0.80 3.92
C LEU A 15 61.09 -0.08 4.92
N PHE A 16 60.53 -0.68 5.97
CA PHE A 16 60.90 -1.81 6.85
C PHE A 16 59.60 -2.53 7.29
N SER A 17 59.39 -3.86 7.18
CA SER A 17 59.90 -4.98 7.98
C SER A 17 59.81 -4.83 9.50
N THR A 18 58.85 -5.50 10.14
CA THR A 18 59.02 -6.38 11.33
C THR A 18 57.85 -7.39 11.38
N ILE A 19 58.05 -8.63 10.95
CA ILE A 19 58.34 -9.84 11.75
C ILE A 19 57.08 -10.50 12.34
N GLY A 20 56.83 -11.75 11.91
CA GLY A 20 55.94 -12.68 12.60
C GLY A 20 55.37 -13.81 11.73
N CYS A 21 56.22 -14.66 11.14
CA CYS A 21 55.78 -15.95 10.59
C CYS A 21 55.45 -16.94 11.72
N SER A 22 54.33 -17.67 11.63
CA SER A 22 54.30 -19.13 11.83
C SER A 22 52.92 -19.74 11.57
N ARG A 23 52.96 -20.83 10.78
CA ARG A 23 51.98 -21.93 10.62
C ARG A 23 50.71 -21.72 9.79
N SER A 24 50.84 -22.19 8.55
CA SER A 24 49.87 -23.03 7.80
C SER A 24 48.84 -23.72 8.67
N ASP A 25 47.56 -23.54 8.35
CA ASP A 25 46.65 -24.64 8.00
C ASP A 25 45.44 -24.13 7.19
N ARG A 26 45.23 -24.78 6.04
CA ARG A 26 44.02 -24.87 5.17
C ARG A 26 43.09 -23.65 5.05
N VAL A 27 43.10 -23.05 3.86
CA VAL A 27 41.98 -22.28 3.32
C VAL A 27 40.76 -23.19 3.18
N ILE A 28 39.76 -23.00 4.04
CA ILE A 28 38.36 -23.28 3.71
C ILE A 28 37.75 -21.92 3.41
N SER A 29 37.51 -21.65 2.12
CA SER A 29 36.68 -20.54 1.68
C SER A 29 35.27 -20.73 2.25
N LYS A 30 34.97 -20.06 3.36
CA LYS A 30 33.59 -19.69 3.64
C LYS A 30 33.35 -18.37 2.94
N THR A 31 32.68 -18.44 1.79
CA THR A 31 31.88 -17.34 1.29
C THR A 31 30.98 -16.90 2.43
N LEU A 32 31.20 -15.70 2.95
CA LEU A 32 30.22 -15.02 3.77
C LEU A 32 29.13 -14.56 2.81
N ASP A 33 28.13 -15.42 2.60
CA ASP A 33 26.82 -14.94 2.18
C ASP A 33 26.37 -13.99 3.28
N THR A 34 26.44 -12.70 2.97
CA THR A 34 25.90 -11.66 3.84
C THR A 34 24.40 -11.78 3.60
N GLU A 35 23.71 -12.56 4.42
CA GLU A 35 22.26 -12.53 4.45
C GLU A 35 21.87 -11.07 4.66
N GLU A 36 21.13 -10.51 3.70
CA GLU A 36 20.41 -9.27 3.89
C GLU A 36 19.58 -9.45 5.16
N THR A 37 19.96 -8.73 6.21
CA THR A 37 19.12 -8.57 7.39
C THR A 37 17.88 -7.81 6.94
N SER A 38 16.87 -8.55 6.48
CA SER A 38 15.49 -8.09 6.44
C SER A 38 15.15 -7.67 7.87
N GLU A 39 14.96 -6.36 8.08
CA GLU A 39 14.39 -5.86 9.32
C GLU A 39 13.01 -6.51 9.48
N THR A 40 12.92 -7.56 10.31
CA THR A 40 11.64 -8.04 10.80
C THR A 40 11.06 -6.94 11.67
N GLN A 41 10.26 -6.06 11.05
CA GLN A 41 9.39 -5.14 11.75
C GLN A 41 8.51 -5.96 12.69
N TYR A 42 8.70 -5.76 13.99
CA TYR A 42 7.88 -6.39 15.01
C TYR A 42 6.54 -5.65 15.02
N TYR A 43 5.51 -6.26 14.45
CA TYR A 43 4.14 -5.78 14.56
C TYR A 43 3.60 -6.25 15.90
N GLU A 44 3.37 -5.32 16.82
CA GLU A 44 2.61 -5.59 18.04
C GLU A 44 1.13 -5.57 17.66
N GLU A 45 0.40 -6.65 18.00
CA GLU A 45 -1.03 -6.72 17.71
C GLU A 45 -1.77 -5.57 18.41
N THR A 46 -2.60 -4.85 17.67
CA THR A 46 -3.44 -3.78 18.24
C THR A 46 -4.42 -4.40 19.25
N PRO A 47 -4.52 -3.88 20.49
CA PRO A 47 -5.48 -4.39 21.48
C PRO A 47 -6.92 -4.42 20.96
N SER A 48 -7.66 -5.48 21.29
CA SER A 48 -9.03 -5.70 20.77
C SER A 48 -10.02 -4.58 21.14
N GLU A 49 -9.82 -3.91 22.27
CA GLU A 49 -10.64 -2.76 22.69
C GLU A 49 -10.43 -1.54 21.78
N GLU A 50 -9.18 -1.28 21.35
CA GLU A 50 -8.87 -0.20 20.40
C GLU A 50 -9.47 -0.49 19.03
N MET A 51 -9.37 -1.75 18.59
CA MET A 51 -10.01 -2.20 17.34
C MET A 51 -11.53 -2.02 17.37
N ALA A 52 -12.19 -2.28 18.51
CA ALA A 52 -13.62 -2.06 18.67
C ALA A 52 -14.00 -0.56 18.58
N ILE A 53 -13.19 0.32 19.17
CA ILE A 53 -13.39 1.79 19.08
C ILE A 53 -13.26 2.25 17.64
N VAL A 54 -12.20 1.82 16.93
CA VAL A 54 -11.98 2.19 15.54
C VAL A 54 -13.10 1.66 14.65
N GLN A 55 -13.54 0.41 14.84
CA GLN A 55 -14.67 -0.14 14.10
C GLN A 55 -15.94 0.70 14.29
N GLN A 56 -16.19 1.19 15.50
CA GLN A 56 -17.34 2.05 15.78
C GLN A 56 -17.23 3.40 15.05
N LEU A 57 -16.05 4.02 15.05
CA LEU A 57 -15.81 5.28 14.33
C LEU A 57 -16.00 5.14 12.82
N VAL A 58 -15.50 4.04 12.24
CA VAL A 58 -15.69 3.74 10.81
C VAL A 58 -17.18 3.56 10.50
N LYS A 59 -17.93 2.86 11.35
CA LYS A 59 -19.38 2.70 11.20
C LYS A 59 -20.12 4.03 11.29
N ASP A 60 -19.73 4.91 12.21
CA ASP A 60 -20.38 6.21 12.36
C ASP A 60 -20.11 7.13 11.17
N GLU A 61 -18.89 7.10 10.61
CA GLU A 61 -18.57 7.79 9.35
C GLU A 61 -19.49 7.34 8.21
N MET A 62 -19.69 6.03 8.07
CA MET A 62 -20.54 5.48 7.01
C MET A 62 -22.02 5.89 7.13
N ARG A 63 -22.48 6.26 8.34
CA ARG A 63 -23.87 6.70 8.57
C ARG A 63 -24.12 8.13 8.14
N VAL A 64 -23.07 8.96 8.13
CA VAL A 64 -23.13 10.38 7.73
C VAL A 64 -22.54 10.60 6.34
N PHE A 65 -22.24 9.52 5.62
CA PHE A 65 -21.62 9.54 4.31
C PHE A 65 -22.46 10.32 3.29
N ASP A 66 -21.83 11.31 2.65
CA ASP A 66 -22.46 12.12 1.61
C ASP A 66 -22.10 11.55 0.22
N VAL A 67 -23.12 11.09 -0.50
CA VAL A 67 -22.95 10.52 -1.84
C VAL A 67 -22.49 11.59 -2.85
N GLU A 68 -22.90 12.85 -2.66
CA GLU A 68 -22.59 13.94 -3.58
C GLU A 68 -21.07 14.21 -3.66
N GLU A 69 -20.34 14.05 -2.55
CA GLU A 69 -18.89 14.25 -2.48
C GLU A 69 -18.09 13.30 -3.39
N HIS A 70 -18.66 12.14 -3.71
CA HIS A 70 -18.03 11.13 -4.55
C HIS A 70 -18.55 11.11 -5.98
N HIS A 71 -19.64 11.83 -6.24
CA HIS A 71 -20.40 11.76 -7.48
C HIS A 71 -19.56 12.11 -8.71
N GLU A 72 -18.82 13.23 -8.70
CA GLU A 72 -18.08 13.69 -9.89
C GLU A 72 -17.07 12.64 -10.38
N VAL A 73 -16.37 11.98 -9.45
CA VAL A 73 -15.37 10.96 -9.79
C VAL A 73 -16.04 9.68 -10.26
N LEU A 74 -17.08 9.22 -9.56
CA LEU A 74 -17.85 8.04 -9.94
C LEU A 74 -18.46 8.24 -11.33
N LEU A 75 -19.10 9.38 -11.58
CA LEU A 75 -19.69 9.71 -12.87
C LEU A 75 -18.65 9.72 -13.99
N ALA A 76 -17.46 10.30 -13.75
CA ALA A 76 -16.39 10.31 -14.75
C ALA A 76 -15.90 8.89 -15.10
N GLU A 77 -15.92 7.95 -14.15
CA GLU A 77 -15.60 6.55 -14.40
C GLU A 77 -16.74 5.83 -15.13
N ILE A 78 -17.98 6.04 -14.70
CA ILE A 78 -19.18 5.44 -15.29
C ILE A 78 -19.38 5.90 -16.74
N GLN A 79 -19.06 7.15 -17.07
CA GLN A 79 -19.13 7.69 -18.44
C GLN A 79 -18.16 7.00 -19.42
N LYS A 80 -17.18 6.24 -18.93
CA LYS A 80 -16.27 5.42 -19.75
C LYS A 80 -16.89 4.07 -20.15
N LEU A 81 -18.01 3.68 -19.54
CA LEU A 81 -18.72 2.46 -19.90
C LEU A 81 -19.31 2.58 -21.31
N ASP A 82 -19.51 1.42 -21.96
CA ASP A 82 -20.15 1.36 -23.27
C ASP A 82 -21.62 1.81 -23.16
N ARG A 83 -22.05 2.67 -24.09
CA ARG A 83 -23.40 3.24 -24.12
C ARG A 83 -24.47 2.26 -24.60
N GLY A 84 -24.06 1.08 -25.08
CA GLY A 84 -24.95 0.01 -25.54
C GLY A 84 -25.41 -0.99 -24.47
N LEU A 85 -25.02 -0.80 -23.20
CA LEU A 85 -25.37 -1.72 -22.12
C LEU A 85 -26.87 -1.76 -21.86
N SER A 86 -27.39 -2.96 -21.55
CA SER A 86 -28.75 -3.08 -21.01
C SER A 86 -28.84 -2.43 -19.63
N GLU A 87 -30.05 -2.13 -19.14
CA GLU A 87 -30.20 -1.55 -17.81
C GLU A 87 -29.62 -2.45 -16.70
N ALA A 88 -29.79 -3.77 -16.84
CA ALA A 88 -29.26 -4.74 -15.89
C ALA A 88 -27.72 -4.77 -15.91
N ASP A 89 -27.12 -4.75 -17.11
CA ASP A 89 -25.67 -4.76 -17.26
C ASP A 89 -25.04 -3.43 -16.83
N LEU A 90 -25.70 -2.31 -17.10
CA LEU A 90 -25.30 -0.99 -16.62
C LEU A 90 -25.27 -0.96 -15.10
N LYS A 91 -26.32 -1.48 -14.44
CA LYS A 91 -26.37 -1.53 -12.97
C LYS A 91 -25.20 -2.33 -12.40
N LEU A 92 -24.91 -3.51 -12.96
CA LEU A 92 -23.78 -4.33 -12.52
C LEU A 92 -22.43 -3.63 -12.72
N ALA A 93 -22.24 -2.98 -13.88
CA ALA A 93 -21.01 -2.25 -14.16
C ALA A 93 -20.83 -1.03 -13.21
N VAL A 94 -21.92 -0.31 -12.91
CA VAL A 94 -21.90 0.77 -11.92
C VAL A 94 -21.60 0.23 -10.53
N GLU A 95 -22.17 -0.91 -10.14
CA GLU A 95 -21.90 -1.57 -8.86
C GLU A 95 -20.42 -1.91 -8.68
N ASP A 96 -19.76 -2.43 -9.72
CA ASP A 96 -18.33 -2.75 -9.67
C ASP A 96 -17.47 -1.48 -9.52
N ILE A 97 -17.80 -0.40 -10.23
CA ILE A 97 -17.12 0.89 -10.11
C ILE A 97 -17.28 1.46 -8.71
N VAL A 98 -18.52 1.49 -8.21
CA VAL A 98 -18.83 1.99 -6.85
C VAL A 98 -18.06 1.20 -5.81
N LYS A 99 -18.07 -0.14 -5.88
CA LYS A 99 -17.33 -0.99 -4.94
C LYS A 99 -15.84 -0.69 -4.97
N ALA A 100 -15.21 -0.68 -6.15
CA ALA A 100 -13.77 -0.43 -6.26
C ALA A 100 -13.38 0.93 -5.69
N ARG A 101 -14.16 1.97 -6.01
CA ARG A 101 -13.92 3.33 -5.53
C ARG A 101 -14.10 3.44 -4.02
N MET A 102 -15.20 2.90 -3.51
CA MET A 102 -15.53 2.99 -2.10
C MET A 102 -14.66 2.11 -1.22
N ASP A 103 -14.29 0.91 -1.68
CA ASP A 103 -13.35 0.05 -0.99
C ASP A 103 -12.01 0.77 -0.80
N SER A 104 -11.48 1.39 -1.86
CA SER A 104 -10.24 2.19 -1.78
C SER A 104 -10.37 3.35 -0.79
N TYR A 105 -11.49 4.08 -0.83
CA TYR A 105 -11.75 5.17 0.11
C TYR A 105 -11.78 4.68 1.57
N PHE A 106 -12.52 3.60 1.85
CA PHE A 106 -12.65 3.06 3.20
C PHE A 106 -11.35 2.47 3.72
N TYR A 107 -10.55 1.82 2.87
CA TYR A 107 -9.21 1.36 3.25
C TYR A 107 -8.34 2.52 3.74
N THR A 108 -8.21 3.58 2.94
CA THR A 108 -7.44 4.77 3.31
C THR A 108 -8.01 5.46 4.55
N ARG A 109 -9.34 5.46 4.71
CA ARG A 109 -9.98 6.07 5.88
C ARG A 109 -9.71 5.29 7.16
N ILE A 110 -9.82 3.96 7.12
CA ILE A 110 -9.52 3.06 8.24
C ILE A 110 -8.05 3.24 8.64
N GLU A 111 -7.13 3.22 7.68
CA GLU A 111 -5.71 3.47 7.89
C GLU A 111 -5.46 4.84 8.55
N SER A 112 -6.11 5.91 8.07
CA SER A 112 -6.00 7.26 8.64
C SER A 112 -6.56 7.37 10.06
N ILE A 113 -7.60 6.60 10.39
CA ILE A 113 -8.14 6.56 11.75
C ILE A 113 -7.18 5.78 12.65
N LEU A 114 -6.76 4.58 12.24
CA LEU A 114 -5.85 3.72 13.02
C LEU A 114 -4.55 4.43 13.38
N SER A 115 -3.90 5.07 12.41
CA SER A 115 -2.65 5.83 12.62
C SER A 115 -2.75 6.95 13.65
N LYS A 116 -3.96 7.45 13.94
CA LYS A 116 -4.18 8.45 15.00
C LYS A 116 -4.35 7.84 16.38
N TYR A 117 -4.83 6.61 16.46
CA TYR A 117 -5.14 5.92 17.71
C TYR A 117 -3.97 5.08 18.21
N ASN A 118 -3.30 4.36 17.32
CA ASN A 118 -2.17 3.51 17.67
C ASN A 118 -1.12 3.58 16.55
N PRO A 119 0.13 4.04 16.81
CA PRO A 119 1.16 4.15 15.78
C PRO A 119 1.77 2.80 15.37
N TYR A 120 1.44 1.70 16.06
CA TYR A 120 1.98 0.35 15.82
C TYR A 120 1.07 -0.55 15.00
N TYR A 121 -0.10 -0.07 14.57
CA TYR A 121 -1.02 -0.86 13.75
C TYR A 121 -0.36 -1.31 12.43
N GLY A 122 -0.73 -2.52 12.00
CA GLY A 122 -0.23 -3.12 10.76
C GLY A 122 -1.27 -3.11 9.62
N PRO A 123 -0.84 -3.48 8.39
CA PRO A 123 -1.76 -3.69 7.27
C PRO A 123 -2.88 -4.71 7.58
N ASP A 124 -2.57 -5.74 8.36
CA ASP A 124 -3.50 -6.80 8.75
C ASP A 124 -4.64 -6.27 9.66
N ASP A 125 -4.39 -5.23 10.45
CA ASP A 125 -5.41 -4.55 11.27
C ASP A 125 -6.41 -3.80 10.38
N VAL A 126 -5.90 -3.12 9.35
CA VAL A 126 -6.72 -2.42 8.36
C VAL A 126 -7.61 -3.42 7.62
N GLU A 127 -7.04 -4.52 7.13
CA GLU A 127 -7.78 -5.58 6.45
C GLU A 127 -8.83 -6.22 7.37
N THR A 128 -8.49 -6.47 8.63
CA THR A 128 -9.41 -7.02 9.61
C THR A 128 -10.61 -6.10 9.84
N LEU A 129 -10.37 -4.81 10.05
CA LEU A 129 -11.45 -3.83 10.23
C LEU A 129 -12.28 -3.63 8.98
N PHE A 130 -11.63 -3.63 7.82
CA PHE A 130 -12.30 -3.61 6.54
C PHE A 130 -13.23 -4.82 6.41
N ASN A 131 -12.74 -6.05 6.57
CA ASN A 131 -13.55 -7.25 6.42
C ASN A 131 -14.68 -7.38 7.46
N ASN A 132 -14.48 -6.84 8.67
CA ASN A 132 -15.47 -6.89 9.74
C ASN A 132 -16.48 -5.72 9.74
N THR A 133 -16.39 -4.79 8.79
CA THR A 133 -17.34 -3.68 8.66
C THR A 133 -18.23 -3.89 7.46
N SER A 134 -19.54 -4.07 7.67
CA SER A 134 -20.49 -4.24 6.57
C SER A 134 -20.75 -2.91 5.85
N ARG A 135 -20.55 -2.89 4.53
CA ARG A 135 -20.72 -1.71 3.65
C ARG A 135 -21.80 -1.87 2.59
N THR A 136 -22.42 -3.04 2.49
CA THR A 136 -23.34 -3.42 1.40
C THR A 136 -24.46 -2.41 1.20
N ALA A 137 -25.17 -2.02 2.27
CA ALA A 137 -26.30 -1.09 2.15
C ALA A 137 -25.89 0.30 1.64
N LEU A 138 -24.68 0.76 1.98
CA LEU A 138 -24.16 2.02 1.47
C LEU A 138 -23.84 1.91 -0.03
N TYR A 139 -23.24 0.80 -0.46
CA TYR A 139 -22.96 0.55 -1.87
C TYR A 139 -24.24 0.51 -2.70
N ASP A 140 -25.27 -0.20 -2.21
CA ASP A 140 -26.57 -0.27 -2.86
C ASP A 140 -27.22 1.12 -3.01
N LEU A 141 -27.08 1.98 -1.98
CA LEU A 141 -27.59 3.35 -2.01
C LEU A 141 -26.87 4.20 -3.05
N ILE A 142 -25.53 4.14 -3.09
CA ILE A 142 -24.72 4.90 -4.06
C ILE A 142 -25.04 4.42 -5.48
N VAL A 143 -25.11 3.11 -5.71
CA VAL A 143 -25.47 2.53 -7.01
C VAL A 143 -26.86 3.01 -7.45
N LEU A 144 -27.84 2.99 -6.54
CA LEU A 144 -29.19 3.48 -6.82
C LEU A 144 -29.17 4.96 -7.20
N TYR A 145 -28.43 5.79 -6.47
CA TYR A 145 -28.26 7.21 -6.76
C TYR A 145 -27.66 7.42 -8.16
N GLU A 146 -26.52 6.81 -8.47
CA GLU A 146 -25.83 6.97 -9.75
C GLU A 146 -26.67 6.49 -10.94
N VAL A 147 -27.29 5.32 -10.83
CA VAL A 147 -28.17 4.80 -11.90
C VAL A 147 -29.39 5.70 -12.09
N THR A 148 -29.97 6.22 -11.00
CA THR A 148 -31.11 7.14 -11.07
C THR A 148 -30.70 8.46 -11.71
N PHE A 149 -29.52 8.98 -11.38
CA PHE A 149 -28.99 10.21 -11.96
C PHE A 149 -28.81 10.08 -13.48
N LEU A 150 -28.20 8.99 -13.94
CA LEU A 150 -27.99 8.72 -15.37
C LEU A 150 -29.29 8.63 -16.17
N LYS A 151 -30.36 8.10 -15.57
CA LYS A 151 -31.68 7.99 -16.22
C LYS A 151 -32.41 9.32 -16.38
N ASN A 152 -32.06 10.32 -15.58
CA ASN A 152 -32.75 11.62 -15.53
C ASN A 152 -31.96 12.75 -16.22
N GLN A 153 -30.83 12.44 -16.86
CA GLN A 153 -30.13 13.34 -17.78
C GLN A 153 -30.77 13.32 -19.18
#